data_AF-A0A934RQQ4-F1
#
_entry.id   AF-A0A934RQQ4-F1
#
_cell.length_a   1.000
_cell.length_b   1.000
_cell.length_c   1.000
_cell.angle_alpha   90.00
_cell.angle_beta   90.00
_cell.angle_gamma   90.00
#
_symmetry.space_group_name_H-M   'P 1'
#
loop_
_entity.id
_entity.type
_entity.pdbx_description
1 polymer ?
#
loop_
_entity_poly.entity_id
_entity_poly.type
_entity_poly.pdbx_seq_one_letter_code
_entity_poly.pdbx_strand_id
1 'polypeptide(L)'
;MKQTHTLIGLALFTAGSLSLPAATTFVSTTSSDFNDAGNWDNGLPDTVAAAGDDDEGIIPAGANVIMSADYQTETGRRFYMTINGSLTVGSHELQLRAGSSGSSSRGYGDVIVDGGSLLIGSGGTLDLAGVGADLFVEGGGSVSFASGANFQASKAISVNGGTLSFGATTVHVGNTQDELMVQNGTVSFDFDASFQHFSLTGQSLVLLLGGGSGIDLNFATAPSLGSSFELINGITTYVGEFSTVTASGLDAGQSIEMLYEGGTLTATVVPEPSSVLLLMGALPFALARRKK
;
A
#
# COMPACT_ATOMS: atom_id res chain seq x y z
N MET A 1 -66.74 -10.22 -39.13
CA MET A 1 -65.32 -10.25 -38.73
C MET A 1 -65.29 -10.24 -37.21
N LYS A 2 -64.81 -11.33 -36.56
CA LYS A 2 -64.72 -11.43 -35.10
C LYS A 2 -63.38 -10.87 -34.65
N GLN A 3 -63.36 -9.92 -33.72
CA GLN A 3 -62.14 -9.43 -33.09
C GLN A 3 -61.62 -10.48 -32.11
N THR A 4 -60.38 -10.93 -32.33
CA THR A 4 -59.65 -11.81 -31.41
C THR A 4 -58.82 -10.91 -30.50
N HIS A 5 -59.15 -10.83 -29.22
CA HIS A 5 -58.32 -10.16 -28.23
C HIS A 5 -57.24 -11.12 -27.75
N THR A 6 -55.99 -10.85 -28.12
CA THR A 6 -54.82 -11.55 -27.58
C THR A 6 -54.52 -10.98 -26.19
N LEU A 7 -54.80 -11.77 -25.15
CA LEU A 7 -54.43 -11.47 -23.78
C LEU A 7 -52.91 -11.73 -23.63
N ILE A 8 -52.11 -10.68 -23.55
CA ILE A 8 -50.68 -10.79 -23.20
C ILE A 8 -50.59 -10.91 -21.68
N GLY A 9 -50.41 -12.13 -21.18
CA GLY A 9 -50.10 -12.39 -19.78
C GLY A 9 -48.66 -11.95 -19.49
N LEU A 10 -48.49 -10.81 -18.82
CA LEU A 10 -47.22 -10.38 -18.26
C LEU A 10 -46.90 -11.29 -17.07
N ALA A 11 -46.05 -12.29 -17.27
CA ALA A 11 -45.48 -13.09 -16.18
C ALA A 11 -44.53 -12.19 -15.38
N LEU A 12 -45.00 -11.75 -14.21
CA LEU A 12 -44.18 -11.05 -13.23
C LEU A 12 -43.19 -12.07 -12.65
N PHE A 13 -42.00 -12.18 -13.23
CA PHE A 13 -40.89 -12.83 -12.58
C PHE A 13 -40.52 -11.96 -11.37
N THR A 14 -40.93 -12.37 -10.18
CA THR A 14 -40.29 -11.91 -8.95
C THR A 14 -38.85 -12.38 -9.03
N ALA A 15 -37.93 -11.48 -9.40
CA ALA A 15 -36.52 -11.68 -9.18
C ALA A 15 -36.37 -11.89 -7.67
N GLY A 16 -36.22 -13.14 -7.23
CA GLY A 16 -35.72 -13.41 -5.90
C GLY A 16 -34.40 -12.68 -5.81
N SER A 17 -34.30 -11.71 -4.90
CA SER A 17 -33.02 -11.10 -4.56
C SER A 17 -32.10 -12.23 -4.17
N LEU A 18 -31.12 -12.55 -5.01
CA LEU A 18 -29.97 -13.34 -4.61
C LEU A 18 -29.36 -12.57 -3.43
N SER A 19 -29.52 -13.08 -2.20
CA SER A 19 -28.80 -12.51 -1.07
C SER A 19 -27.35 -12.87 -1.32
N LEU A 20 -26.55 -11.89 -1.72
CA LEU A 20 -25.11 -12.03 -1.63
C LEU A 20 -24.80 -12.38 -0.17
N PRO A 21 -23.97 -13.40 0.10
CA PRO A 21 -23.52 -13.65 1.46
C PRO A 21 -22.90 -12.36 2.00
N ALA A 22 -23.30 -11.99 3.21
CA ALA A 22 -22.80 -10.79 3.85
C ALA A 22 -21.33 -10.99 4.21
N ALA A 23 -20.52 -9.94 4.06
CA ALA A 23 -19.16 -9.89 4.60
C ALA A 23 -19.13 -10.38 6.05
N THR A 24 -18.09 -11.11 6.44
CA THR A 24 -17.90 -11.48 7.84
C THR A 24 -17.09 -10.41 8.56
N THR A 25 -17.57 -10.01 9.73
CA THR A 25 -16.96 -8.96 10.56
C THR A 25 -16.32 -9.56 11.79
N PHE A 26 -15.10 -9.11 12.11
CA PHE A 26 -14.46 -9.42 13.37
C PHE A 26 -15.20 -8.75 14.52
N VAL A 27 -15.75 -9.53 15.44
CA VAL A 27 -16.55 -9.06 16.57
C VAL A 27 -15.81 -9.13 17.91
N SER A 28 -14.62 -9.74 17.96
CA SER A 28 -13.75 -9.80 19.14
C SER A 28 -14.45 -10.28 20.42
N THR A 29 -15.40 -11.21 20.31
CA THR A 29 -16.27 -11.59 21.43
C THR A 29 -15.51 -12.30 22.56
N THR A 30 -14.44 -13.02 22.23
CA THR A 30 -13.74 -13.91 23.17
C THR A 30 -12.23 -13.76 23.17
N SER A 31 -11.63 -13.33 22.06
CA SER A 31 -10.20 -13.03 21.98
C SER A 31 -9.89 -12.07 20.83
N SER A 32 -8.63 -11.63 20.74
CA SER A 32 -8.09 -10.86 19.60
C SER A 32 -7.52 -11.76 18.51
N ASP A 33 -7.68 -13.08 18.61
CA ASP A 33 -7.09 -14.04 17.69
C ASP A 33 -7.81 -14.01 16.33
N PHE A 34 -7.08 -13.63 15.28
CA PHE A 34 -7.56 -13.61 13.91
C PHE A 34 -8.06 -15.00 13.50
N ASN A 35 -7.34 -16.05 13.88
CA ASN A 35 -7.55 -17.42 13.40
C ASN A 35 -8.68 -18.15 14.15
N ASP A 36 -9.25 -17.54 15.20
CA ASP A 36 -10.39 -18.09 15.93
C ASP A 36 -11.70 -17.74 15.22
N ALA A 37 -12.30 -18.73 14.54
CA ALA A 37 -13.58 -18.58 13.84
C ALA A 37 -14.71 -18.07 14.74
N GLY A 38 -14.64 -18.27 16.06
CA GLY A 38 -15.62 -17.75 17.01
C GLY A 38 -15.58 -16.24 17.21
N ASN A 39 -14.50 -15.56 16.78
CA ASN A 39 -14.39 -14.10 16.82
C ASN A 39 -14.97 -13.42 15.57
N TRP A 40 -15.49 -14.18 14.62
CA TRP A 40 -16.09 -13.69 13.39
C TRP A 40 -17.58 -14.02 13.38
N ASP A 41 -18.42 -13.06 13.01
CA ASP A 41 -19.89 -13.22 13.05
C ASP A 41 -20.44 -14.36 12.17
N ASN A 42 -19.74 -14.69 11.07
CA ASN A 42 -20.08 -15.75 10.13
C ASN A 42 -18.96 -16.79 9.97
N GLY A 43 -18.08 -16.91 10.97
CA GLY A 43 -16.88 -17.75 10.90
C GLY A 43 -15.74 -17.09 10.16
N LEU A 44 -14.60 -17.79 10.04
CA LEU A 44 -13.42 -17.22 9.39
C LEU A 44 -13.74 -16.74 7.95
N PRO A 45 -13.08 -15.67 7.47
CA PRO A 45 -13.23 -15.15 6.11
C PRO A 45 -12.74 -16.09 4.98
N ASP A 46 -13.04 -17.38 5.00
CA ASP A 46 -12.60 -18.37 4.01
C ASP A 46 -13.52 -19.61 4.01
N THR A 47 -14.28 -19.83 5.09
CA THR A 47 -14.81 -21.16 5.38
C THR A 47 -16.26 -21.39 4.95
N VAL A 48 -17.03 -20.36 4.57
CA VAL A 48 -18.47 -20.53 4.29
C VAL A 48 -19.03 -19.56 3.24
N ALA A 49 -18.72 -19.75 1.97
CA ALA A 49 -19.63 -19.30 0.91
C ALA A 49 -19.69 -20.36 -0.19
N ALA A 50 -20.91 -20.71 -0.57
CA ALA A 50 -21.16 -21.64 -1.65
C ALA A 50 -20.48 -21.12 -2.93
N ALA A 51 -19.91 -22.03 -3.73
CA ALA A 51 -19.21 -21.72 -4.96
C ALA A 51 -19.91 -20.62 -5.79
N GLY A 52 -19.31 -19.43 -5.84
CA GLY A 52 -19.80 -18.33 -6.68
C GLY A 52 -19.77 -16.94 -6.04
N ASP A 53 -19.60 -16.82 -4.73
CA ASP A 53 -19.71 -15.55 -4.03
C ASP A 53 -18.36 -15.00 -3.55
N ASP A 54 -18.26 -13.66 -3.51
CA ASP A 54 -17.09 -12.92 -3.03
C ASP A 54 -16.99 -13.05 -1.49
N ASP A 55 -15.88 -13.58 -0.96
CA ASP A 55 -15.66 -13.66 0.49
C ASP A 55 -15.00 -12.37 0.98
N GLU A 56 -15.68 -11.62 1.83
CA GLU A 56 -15.14 -10.40 2.42
C GLU A 56 -14.97 -10.56 3.94
N GLY A 57 -13.75 -10.28 4.43
CA GLY A 57 -13.43 -10.15 5.84
C GLY A 57 -13.26 -8.70 6.25
N ILE A 58 -13.99 -8.23 7.26
CA ILE A 58 -13.93 -6.86 7.76
C ILE A 58 -13.40 -6.86 9.20
N ILE A 59 -12.30 -6.13 9.42
CA ILE A 59 -11.84 -5.77 10.77
C ILE A 59 -12.33 -4.35 11.05
N PRO A 60 -13.33 -4.15 11.93
CA PRO A 60 -13.96 -2.86 12.13
C PRO A 60 -13.04 -1.90 12.90
N ALA A 61 -13.32 -0.59 12.77
CA ALA A 61 -12.58 0.44 13.49
C ALA A 61 -12.58 0.19 15.00
N GLY A 62 -11.42 0.36 15.63
CA GLY A 62 -11.21 0.12 17.07
C GLY A 62 -10.99 -1.36 17.44
N ALA A 63 -11.19 -2.32 16.53
CA ALA A 63 -10.77 -3.70 16.76
C ALA A 63 -9.24 -3.81 16.67
N ASN A 64 -8.66 -4.66 17.52
CA ASN A 64 -7.23 -5.00 17.47
C ASN A 64 -7.11 -6.52 17.36
N VAL A 65 -6.59 -6.97 16.22
CA VAL A 65 -6.58 -8.35 15.78
C VAL A 65 -5.14 -8.81 15.58
N ILE A 66 -4.82 -9.99 16.06
CA ILE A 66 -3.48 -10.57 16.02
C ILE A 66 -3.59 -11.98 15.44
N MET A 67 -2.77 -12.28 14.43
CA MET A 67 -2.67 -13.64 13.90
C MET A 67 -1.90 -14.54 14.87
N SER A 68 -2.45 -15.72 15.14
CA SER A 68 -1.82 -16.77 15.96
C SER A 68 -1.26 -17.91 15.12
N ALA A 69 -1.62 -17.96 13.84
CA ALA A 69 -1.17 -18.93 12.87
C ALA A 69 -1.21 -18.33 11.46
N ASP A 70 -0.53 -18.98 10.52
CA ASP A 70 -0.61 -18.64 9.11
C ASP A 70 -2.06 -18.74 8.62
N TYR A 71 -2.45 -17.80 7.78
CA TYR A 71 -3.75 -17.75 7.17
C TYR A 71 -3.59 -17.70 5.66
N GLN A 72 -4.19 -18.68 5.00
CA GLN A 72 -4.11 -18.84 3.55
C GLN A 72 -5.53 -19.03 3.03
N THR A 73 -5.94 -18.17 2.09
CA THR A 73 -7.21 -18.32 1.39
C THR A 73 -7.21 -19.54 0.49
N GLU A 74 -8.35 -20.21 0.36
CA GLU A 74 -8.48 -21.33 -0.57
C GLU A 74 -8.25 -20.86 -2.03
N THR A 75 -7.46 -21.64 -2.78
CA THR A 75 -7.13 -21.30 -4.17
C THR A 75 -8.38 -21.31 -5.05
N GLY A 76 -8.58 -20.26 -5.85
CA GLY A 76 -9.69 -20.19 -6.80
C GLY A 76 -10.85 -19.30 -6.38
N ARG A 77 -10.83 -18.79 -5.14
CA ARG A 77 -11.87 -17.89 -4.61
C ARG A 77 -11.47 -16.42 -4.76
N ARG A 78 -12.48 -15.54 -4.73
CA ARG A 78 -12.28 -14.10 -4.60
C ARG A 78 -12.36 -13.79 -3.13
N PHE A 79 -11.29 -13.21 -2.62
CA PHE A 79 -11.22 -12.80 -1.23
C PHE A 79 -10.86 -11.32 -1.15
N TYR A 80 -11.47 -10.60 -0.22
CA TYR A 80 -11.15 -9.21 0.06
C TYR A 80 -11.06 -9.04 1.57
N MET A 81 -10.04 -8.34 2.03
CA MET A 81 -9.93 -7.96 3.43
C MET A 81 -9.96 -6.45 3.59
N THR A 82 -10.94 -5.96 4.34
CA THR A 82 -11.05 -4.55 4.71
C THR A 82 -10.62 -4.38 6.16
N ILE A 83 -9.57 -3.59 6.40
CA ILE A 83 -8.95 -3.36 7.71
C ILE A 83 -9.15 -1.89 8.10
N ASN A 84 -10.23 -1.64 8.86
CA ASN A 84 -10.53 -0.33 9.45
C ASN A 84 -10.01 -0.23 10.89
N GLY A 85 -9.78 -1.36 11.55
CA GLY A 85 -9.11 -1.48 12.86
C GLY A 85 -7.61 -1.74 12.71
N SER A 86 -7.06 -2.59 13.57
CA SER A 86 -5.65 -3.01 13.51
C SER A 86 -5.53 -4.51 13.29
N LEU A 87 -4.69 -4.93 12.34
CA LEU A 87 -4.27 -6.31 12.14
C LEU A 87 -2.74 -6.42 12.30
N THR A 88 -2.30 -7.26 13.22
CA THR A 88 -0.89 -7.64 13.37
C THR A 88 -0.69 -9.08 12.89
N VAL A 89 0.06 -9.24 11.80
CA VAL A 89 0.42 -10.56 11.25
C VAL A 89 1.56 -11.19 12.05
N GLY A 90 2.41 -10.38 12.69
CA GLY A 90 3.51 -10.89 13.51
C GLY A 90 4.53 -11.67 12.65
N SER A 91 4.90 -12.87 13.07
CA SER A 91 5.82 -13.76 12.32
C SER A 91 5.09 -14.77 11.43
N HIS A 92 3.80 -14.58 11.19
CA HIS A 92 2.96 -15.48 10.39
C HIS A 92 2.85 -15.02 8.93
N GLU A 93 2.25 -15.86 8.11
CA GLU A 93 1.89 -15.52 6.73
C GLU A 93 0.40 -15.16 6.61
N LEU A 94 0.12 -13.97 6.06
CA LEU A 94 -1.18 -13.60 5.52
C LEU A 94 -1.12 -13.75 4.00
N GLN A 95 -1.65 -14.86 3.50
CA GLN A 95 -1.65 -15.20 2.08
C GLN A 95 -3.06 -15.06 1.51
N LEU A 96 -3.24 -14.08 0.64
CA LEU A 96 -4.48 -13.85 -0.12
C LEU A 96 -4.15 -14.04 -1.60
N ARG A 97 -4.42 -15.24 -2.13
CA ARG A 97 -4.09 -15.58 -3.51
C ARG A 97 -5.33 -15.64 -4.38
N ALA A 98 -5.33 -14.80 -5.41
CA ALA A 98 -6.30 -14.84 -6.48
C ALA A 98 -6.26 -16.14 -7.27
N GLY A 99 -7.42 -16.76 -7.48
CA GLY A 99 -7.61 -17.78 -8.50
C GLY A 99 -7.36 -17.28 -9.93
N SER A 100 -7.12 -18.21 -10.87
CA SER A 100 -6.78 -17.94 -12.27
C SER A 100 -7.95 -17.54 -13.19
N SER A 101 -9.12 -17.17 -12.68
CA SER A 101 -10.35 -17.06 -13.48
C SER A 101 -10.60 -15.66 -14.10
N GLY A 102 -9.79 -15.28 -15.10
CA GLY A 102 -10.22 -14.55 -16.30
C GLY A 102 -10.97 -13.19 -16.25
N SER A 103 -11.39 -12.62 -15.11
CA SER A 103 -12.05 -11.30 -15.06
C SER A 103 -11.08 -10.20 -14.64
N SER A 104 -10.84 -9.27 -15.55
CA SER A 104 -9.77 -8.27 -15.53
C SER A 104 -10.11 -6.96 -14.82
N SER A 105 -11.11 -6.91 -13.95
CA SER A 105 -11.55 -5.64 -13.35
C SER A 105 -11.86 -5.80 -11.87
N ARG A 106 -10.88 -5.47 -11.03
CA ARG A 106 -10.91 -5.53 -9.56
C ARG A 106 -11.14 -6.94 -9.00
N GLY A 107 -10.33 -7.30 -8.01
CA GLY A 107 -10.87 -8.13 -6.96
C GLY A 107 -10.65 -9.61 -7.04
N TYR A 108 -9.40 -9.99 -6.87
CA TYR A 108 -9.11 -11.30 -6.33
C TYR A 108 -7.98 -11.13 -5.31
N GLY A 109 -8.26 -11.23 -4.01
CA GLY A 109 -7.24 -11.18 -2.97
C GLY A 109 -6.84 -9.77 -2.53
N ASP A 110 -7.72 -8.78 -2.69
CA ASP A 110 -7.37 -7.39 -2.32
C ASP A 110 -7.27 -7.22 -0.81
N VAL A 111 -6.30 -6.42 -0.38
CA VAL A 111 -6.26 -5.88 0.98
C VAL A 111 -6.50 -4.39 0.92
N ILE A 112 -7.50 -3.93 1.67
CA ILE A 112 -7.86 -2.53 1.80
C ILE A 112 -7.64 -2.14 3.26
N VAL A 113 -6.68 -1.24 3.51
CA VAL A 113 -6.46 -0.66 4.83
C VAL A 113 -7.00 0.77 4.83
N ASP A 114 -8.23 0.94 5.30
CA ASP A 114 -8.97 2.22 5.25
C ASP A 114 -9.10 2.82 6.65
N GLY A 115 -8.22 3.78 6.97
CA GLY A 115 -8.12 4.39 8.30
C GLY A 115 -7.59 3.49 9.41
N GLY A 116 -7.35 2.21 9.13
CA GLY A 116 -6.79 1.21 10.04
C GLY A 116 -5.27 1.05 9.97
N SER A 117 -4.76 -0.07 10.49
CA SER A 117 -3.35 -0.43 10.43
C SER A 117 -3.12 -1.91 10.14
N LEU A 118 -2.27 -2.23 9.19
CA LEU A 118 -1.73 -3.57 8.95
C LEU A 118 -0.23 -3.59 9.27
N LEU A 119 0.18 -4.43 10.22
CA LEU A 119 1.57 -4.61 10.61
C LEU A 119 2.06 -6.02 10.28
N ILE A 120 3.05 -6.12 9.40
CA ILE A 120 3.78 -7.35 9.12
C ILE A 120 5.06 -7.34 9.97
N GLY A 121 5.14 -8.25 10.94
CA GLY A 121 6.27 -8.34 11.85
C GLY A 121 7.50 -8.99 11.20
N SER A 122 8.61 -8.99 11.93
CA SER A 122 9.84 -9.65 11.49
C SER A 122 9.60 -11.16 11.30
N GLY A 123 10.02 -11.71 10.16
CA GLY A 123 9.76 -13.08 9.75
C GLY A 123 8.34 -13.34 9.23
N GLY A 124 7.41 -12.39 9.37
CA GLY A 124 6.07 -12.49 8.82
C GLY A 124 6.04 -12.18 7.33
N THR A 125 4.94 -12.53 6.68
CA THR A 125 4.78 -12.39 5.23
C THR A 125 3.39 -11.84 4.91
N LEU A 126 3.33 -10.81 4.07
CA LEU A 126 2.13 -10.50 3.30
C LEU A 126 2.32 -11.03 1.88
N ASP A 127 1.47 -11.97 1.47
CA ASP A 127 1.48 -12.54 0.13
C ASP A 127 0.16 -12.28 -0.60
N LEU A 128 0.17 -11.25 -1.45
CA LEU A 128 -0.91 -10.89 -2.37
C LEU A 128 -0.52 -11.30 -3.79
N ALA A 129 -0.86 -12.54 -4.16
CA ALA A 129 -0.52 -13.11 -5.45
C ALA A 129 -1.71 -13.27 -6.39
N GLY A 130 -1.50 -12.97 -7.67
CA GLY A 130 -2.34 -13.37 -8.80
C GLY A 130 -2.97 -12.21 -9.57
N VAL A 131 -3.84 -12.51 -10.56
CA VAL A 131 -4.18 -11.61 -11.70
C VAL A 131 -5.00 -10.36 -11.29
N GLY A 132 -5.29 -10.17 -10.01
CA GLY A 132 -6.09 -9.06 -9.52
C GLY A 132 -5.95 -8.80 -8.02
N ALA A 133 -4.82 -9.16 -7.42
CA ALA A 133 -4.56 -8.95 -5.99
C ALA A 133 -3.83 -7.62 -5.79
N ASP A 134 -4.56 -6.64 -5.29
CA ASP A 134 -4.07 -5.27 -5.10
C ASP A 134 -3.98 -4.93 -3.60
N LEU A 135 -3.03 -4.05 -3.25
CA LEU A 135 -2.93 -3.45 -1.92
C LEU A 135 -3.40 -2.00 -1.98
N PHE A 136 -4.45 -1.68 -1.23
CA PHE A 136 -4.98 -0.32 -1.07
C PHE A 136 -4.71 0.19 0.35
N VAL A 137 -4.09 1.36 0.46
CA VAL A 137 -3.85 2.05 1.72
C VAL A 137 -4.53 3.41 1.66
N GLU A 138 -5.67 3.53 2.32
CA GLU A 138 -6.61 4.64 2.12
C GLU A 138 -7.07 5.26 3.44
N GLY A 139 -7.70 6.43 3.37
CA GLY A 139 -8.42 7.03 4.52
C GLY A 139 -7.59 7.32 5.77
N GLY A 140 -6.28 7.56 5.64
CA GLY A 140 -5.35 7.70 6.77
C GLY A 140 -4.83 6.38 7.32
N GLY A 141 -5.11 5.26 6.63
CA GLY A 141 -4.64 3.94 7.00
C GLY A 141 -3.13 3.78 6.86
N SER A 142 -2.59 2.74 7.48
CA SER A 142 -1.15 2.45 7.48
C SER A 142 -0.84 0.99 7.23
N VAL A 143 0.11 0.71 6.35
CA VAL A 143 0.69 -0.61 6.17
C VAL A 143 2.17 -0.51 6.51
N SER A 144 2.66 -1.35 7.42
CA SER A 144 4.05 -1.36 7.84
C SER A 144 4.65 -2.75 7.76
N PHE A 145 5.78 -2.85 7.07
CA PHE A 145 6.63 -4.03 7.04
C PHE A 145 7.82 -3.79 7.97
N ALA A 146 7.91 -4.54 9.07
CA ALA A 146 9.06 -4.45 9.94
C ALA A 146 10.33 -4.97 9.25
N SER A 147 11.51 -4.57 9.73
CA SER A 147 12.78 -5.15 9.27
C SER A 147 12.77 -6.68 9.40
N GLY A 148 13.08 -7.37 8.30
CA GLY A 148 13.04 -8.83 8.19
C GLY A 148 11.64 -9.40 7.86
N ALA A 149 10.65 -8.56 7.59
CA ALA A 149 9.37 -8.99 7.02
C ALA A 149 9.53 -9.33 5.53
N ASN A 150 8.61 -10.14 5.04
CA ASN A 150 8.49 -10.47 3.63
C ASN A 150 7.26 -9.80 3.03
N PHE A 151 7.41 -9.35 1.80
CA PHE A 151 6.39 -8.66 1.05
C PHE A 151 6.26 -9.24 -0.34
N GLN A 152 5.03 -9.50 -0.76
CA GLN A 152 4.68 -9.77 -2.14
C GLN A 152 3.32 -9.10 -2.43
N ALA A 153 3.32 -8.15 -3.37
CA ALA A 153 2.12 -7.62 -3.99
C ALA A 153 2.33 -7.62 -5.49
N SER A 154 1.73 -8.57 -6.17
CA SER A 154 2.14 -8.91 -7.55
C SER A 154 1.52 -8.04 -8.65
N LYS A 155 0.59 -7.15 -8.33
CA LYS A 155 -0.10 -6.31 -9.32
C LYS A 155 0.00 -4.82 -9.01
N ALA A 156 -0.95 -4.25 -8.27
CA ALA A 156 -0.95 -2.83 -7.96
C ALA A 156 -0.87 -2.55 -6.47
N ILE A 157 -0.16 -1.48 -6.13
CA ILE A 157 -0.18 -0.84 -4.82
C ILE A 157 -0.73 0.58 -5.02
N SER A 158 -1.79 0.91 -4.28
CA SER A 158 -2.38 2.24 -4.28
C SER A 158 -2.33 2.82 -2.87
N VAL A 159 -1.57 3.89 -2.69
CA VAL A 159 -1.50 4.66 -1.44
C VAL A 159 -2.26 5.98 -1.65
N ASN A 160 -3.49 6.06 -1.14
CA ASN A 160 -4.38 7.19 -1.32
C ASN A 160 -4.83 7.80 0.01
N GLY A 161 -4.07 8.76 0.55
CA GLY A 161 -4.39 9.37 1.85
C GLY A 161 -3.86 8.60 3.06
N GLY A 162 -3.05 7.55 2.87
CA GLY A 162 -2.45 6.75 3.95
C GLY A 162 -0.92 6.64 3.86
N THR A 163 -0.34 5.70 4.60
CA THR A 163 1.12 5.48 4.66
C THR A 163 1.50 4.03 4.42
N LEU A 164 2.45 3.81 3.51
CA LEU A 164 3.11 2.51 3.29
C LEU A 164 4.57 2.59 3.74
N SER A 165 4.97 1.78 4.71
CA SER A 165 6.30 1.82 5.31
C SER A 165 7.04 0.51 5.15
N PHE A 166 8.30 0.58 4.73
CA PHE A 166 9.22 -0.55 4.60
C PHE A 166 10.40 -0.41 5.56
N GLY A 167 10.53 -1.39 6.45
CA GLY A 167 11.71 -1.55 7.30
C GLY A 167 12.95 -1.89 6.47
N ALA A 168 14.11 -1.56 7.02
CA ALA A 168 15.40 -1.61 6.33
C ALA A 168 15.73 -2.94 5.63
N THR A 169 15.36 -4.06 6.23
CA THR A 169 15.66 -5.40 5.69
C THR A 169 14.40 -6.15 5.25
N THR A 170 13.35 -5.42 4.85
CA THR A 170 12.19 -6.03 4.19
C THR A 170 12.65 -6.76 2.93
N VAL A 171 12.03 -7.89 2.61
CA VAL A 171 12.38 -8.71 1.44
C VAL A 171 11.18 -8.80 0.49
N HIS A 172 11.41 -8.58 -0.81
CA HIS A 172 10.41 -8.87 -1.82
C HIS A 172 10.46 -10.36 -2.20
N VAL A 173 9.39 -11.11 -1.94
CA VAL A 173 9.35 -12.58 -2.05
C VAL A 173 8.45 -13.08 -3.18
N GLY A 174 8.53 -12.50 -4.38
CA GLY A 174 7.69 -13.01 -5.47
C GLY A 174 7.85 -12.28 -6.79
N ASN A 175 6.80 -12.32 -7.60
CA ASN A 175 6.74 -11.59 -8.85
C ASN A 175 6.77 -10.08 -8.56
N THR A 176 7.51 -9.38 -9.42
CA THR A 176 7.65 -7.93 -9.45
C THR A 176 6.32 -7.21 -9.65
N GLN A 177 6.18 -6.02 -9.04
CA GLN A 177 5.00 -5.17 -9.17
C GLN A 177 4.81 -4.59 -10.57
N ASP A 178 3.53 -4.43 -10.95
CA ASP A 178 3.12 -3.79 -12.19
C ASP A 178 2.86 -2.29 -11.98
N GLU A 179 2.28 -1.89 -10.85
CA GLU A 179 1.91 -0.49 -10.60
C GLU A 179 2.12 -0.07 -9.14
N LEU A 180 2.66 1.14 -8.95
CA LEU A 180 2.63 1.89 -7.70
C LEU A 180 2.00 3.25 -7.96
N MET A 181 0.89 3.52 -7.28
CA MET A 181 0.20 4.80 -7.30
C MET A 181 0.25 5.43 -5.91
N VAL A 182 0.65 6.70 -5.83
CA VAL A 182 0.70 7.47 -4.58
C VAL A 182 -0.02 8.79 -4.78
N GLN A 183 -1.13 9.01 -4.06
CA GLN A 183 -1.92 10.23 -4.11
C GLN A 183 -2.29 10.67 -2.70
N ASN A 184 -1.96 11.91 -2.29
CA ASN A 184 -2.20 12.39 -0.92
C ASN A 184 -1.67 11.46 0.20
N GLY A 185 -0.76 10.54 -0.10
CA GLY A 185 -0.25 9.55 0.83
C GLY A 185 1.27 9.48 0.77
N THR A 186 1.86 8.67 1.65
CA THR A 186 3.30 8.62 1.85
C THR A 186 3.85 7.21 1.69
N VAL A 187 4.97 7.07 0.99
CA VAL A 187 5.80 5.86 1.03
C VAL A 187 7.05 6.14 1.86
N SER A 188 7.36 5.27 2.82
CA SER A 188 8.46 5.45 3.78
C SER A 188 9.47 4.32 3.67
N PHE A 189 10.75 4.67 3.63
CA PHE A 189 11.87 3.73 3.61
C PHE A 189 12.77 3.95 4.83
N ASP A 190 12.96 2.91 5.62
CA ASP A 190 13.89 2.93 6.73
C ASP A 190 15.28 2.44 6.28
N PHE A 191 16.33 3.03 6.84
CA PHE A 191 17.72 2.65 6.63
C PHE A 191 18.32 2.26 7.97
N ASP A 192 18.98 1.10 8.02
CA ASP A 192 19.72 0.71 9.21
C ASP A 192 21.02 1.53 9.37
N ALA A 193 21.76 1.31 10.46
CA ALA A 193 23.00 2.03 10.73
C ALA A 193 24.15 1.69 9.74
N SER A 194 23.98 0.64 8.94
CA SER A 194 24.87 0.26 7.84
C SER A 194 24.33 0.70 6.47
N PHE A 195 23.24 1.46 6.45
CA PHE A 195 22.51 1.91 5.28
C PHE A 195 21.97 0.79 4.40
N GLN A 196 21.68 -0.39 4.98
CA GLN A 196 20.81 -1.35 4.31
C GLN A 196 19.39 -0.80 4.30
N HIS A 197 18.71 -0.98 3.17
CA HIS A 197 17.34 -0.56 2.99
C HIS A 197 16.63 -1.47 1.99
N PHE A 198 15.31 -1.43 2.03
CA PHE A 198 14.47 -2.08 1.04
C PHE A 198 14.37 -1.24 -0.23
N SER A 199 14.51 -1.89 -1.39
CA SER A 199 14.20 -1.29 -2.69
C SER A 199 12.96 -1.97 -3.27
N LEU A 200 11.98 -1.15 -3.65
CA LEU A 200 10.78 -1.62 -4.34
C LEU A 200 11.15 -1.98 -5.79
N THR A 201 10.93 -3.23 -6.19
CA THR A 201 11.36 -3.71 -7.51
C THR A 201 10.17 -4.13 -8.38
N GLY A 202 10.10 -3.55 -9.57
CA GLY A 202 9.17 -3.94 -10.64
C GLY A 202 9.87 -4.56 -11.85
N GLN A 203 9.10 -5.23 -12.72
CA GLN A 203 9.59 -5.72 -14.03
C GLN A 203 9.07 -4.84 -15.17
N SER A 204 8.01 -4.09 -14.91
CA SER A 204 7.50 -3.02 -15.77
C SER A 204 6.67 -2.02 -14.96
N LEU A 205 7.23 -1.53 -13.85
CA LEU A 205 6.49 -0.71 -12.90
C LEU A 205 6.02 0.60 -13.54
N VAL A 206 4.73 0.86 -13.42
CA VAL A 206 4.13 2.17 -13.65
C VAL A 206 4.12 2.91 -12.31
N LEU A 207 4.85 4.02 -12.23
CA LEU A 207 4.88 4.89 -11.06
C LEU A 207 4.03 6.14 -11.31
N LEU A 208 2.91 6.25 -10.60
CA LEU A 208 1.95 7.35 -10.71
C LEU A 208 1.94 8.18 -9.41
N LEU A 209 2.46 9.40 -9.49
CA LEU A 209 2.52 10.34 -8.37
C LEU A 209 1.50 11.46 -8.57
N GLY A 210 0.45 11.44 -7.75
CA GLY A 210 -0.57 12.47 -7.69
C GLY A 210 -0.18 13.63 -6.77
N GLY A 211 -1.08 14.62 -6.68
CA GLY A 211 -0.93 15.72 -5.74
C GLY A 211 -0.89 15.21 -4.29
N GLY A 212 -0.06 15.84 -3.45
CA GLY A 212 0.09 15.46 -2.04
C GLY A 212 0.82 14.15 -1.82
N SER A 213 1.44 13.56 -2.86
CA SER A 213 2.31 12.39 -2.71
C SER A 213 3.56 12.73 -1.90
N GLY A 214 3.88 11.89 -0.92
CA GLY A 214 5.03 12.05 -0.05
C GLY A 214 5.98 10.86 -0.13
N ILE A 215 7.26 11.13 0.10
CA ILE A 215 8.27 10.12 0.36
C ILE A 215 9.07 10.48 1.62
N ASP A 216 9.21 9.51 2.51
CA ASP A 216 9.93 9.65 3.77
C ASP A 216 11.14 8.72 3.79
N LEU A 217 12.30 9.24 4.18
CA LEU A 217 13.55 8.50 4.29
C LEU A 217 14.07 8.57 5.72
N ASN A 218 14.10 7.45 6.43
CA ASN A 218 14.44 7.41 7.85
C ASN A 218 15.80 6.75 8.06
N PHE A 219 16.84 7.57 8.20
CA PHE A 219 18.19 7.07 8.43
C PHE A 219 18.45 6.83 9.92
N ALA A 220 18.87 5.62 10.30
CA ALA A 220 19.26 5.34 11.68
C ALA A 220 20.54 6.11 12.11
N THR A 221 21.39 6.48 11.16
CA THR A 221 22.60 7.29 11.33
C THR A 221 22.79 8.18 10.11
N ALA A 222 23.53 9.29 10.23
CA ALA A 222 23.73 10.21 9.10
C ALA A 222 24.60 9.59 7.99
N PRO A 223 24.12 9.54 6.73
CA PRO A 223 24.92 9.12 5.59
C PRO A 223 25.94 10.17 5.18
N SER A 224 27.02 9.75 4.50
CA SER A 224 28.00 10.68 3.92
C SER A 224 27.39 11.47 2.75
N LEU A 225 27.85 12.71 2.55
CA LEU A 225 27.53 13.48 1.34
C LEU A 225 27.92 12.71 0.07
N GLY A 226 27.04 12.74 -0.94
CA GLY A 226 27.19 12.01 -2.20
C GLY A 226 26.77 10.54 -2.14
N SER A 227 26.37 10.03 -0.97
CA SER A 227 25.75 8.70 -0.88
C SER A 227 24.44 8.69 -1.68
N SER A 228 24.22 7.62 -2.44
CA SER A 228 23.03 7.44 -3.26
C SER A 228 22.37 6.11 -2.91
N PHE A 229 21.04 6.12 -2.79
CA PHE A 229 20.23 4.97 -2.40
C PHE A 229 19.16 4.71 -3.45
N GLU A 230 19.10 3.50 -3.99
CA GLU A 230 18.05 3.06 -4.91
C GLU A 230 16.77 2.71 -4.15
N LEU A 231 15.69 3.45 -4.35
CA LEU A 231 14.45 3.24 -3.60
C LEU A 231 13.42 2.43 -4.38
N ILE A 232 13.32 2.71 -5.68
CA ILE A 232 12.38 2.06 -6.58
C ILE A 232 13.11 1.76 -7.88
N ASN A 233 13.00 0.54 -8.38
CA ASN A 233 13.66 0.08 -9.59
C ASN A 233 12.68 -0.65 -10.53
N GLY A 234 13.02 -0.70 -11.81
CA GLY A 234 12.19 -1.32 -12.85
C GLY A 234 11.02 -0.46 -13.30
N ILE A 235 11.12 0.86 -13.12
CA ILE A 235 10.13 1.83 -13.57
C ILE A 235 10.21 1.93 -15.09
N THR A 236 9.09 1.68 -15.77
CA THR A 236 8.96 1.87 -17.23
C THR A 236 8.19 3.13 -17.58
N THR A 237 7.27 3.53 -16.71
CA THR A 237 6.47 4.74 -16.86
C THR A 237 6.53 5.53 -15.56
N TYR A 238 6.92 6.79 -15.64
CA TYR A 238 7.03 7.71 -14.50
C TYR A 238 6.18 8.94 -14.77
N VAL A 239 5.17 9.19 -13.94
CA VAL A 239 4.24 10.32 -14.08
C VAL A 239 4.14 11.07 -12.76
N GLY A 240 4.42 12.37 -12.80
CA GLY A 240 4.35 13.24 -11.63
C GLY A 240 5.66 13.33 -10.87
N GLU A 241 5.61 13.93 -9.68
CA GLU A 241 6.73 14.10 -8.75
C GLU A 241 6.20 14.01 -7.33
N PHE A 242 7.04 13.58 -6.38
CA PHE A 242 6.70 13.67 -4.96
C PHE A 242 6.51 15.14 -4.57
N SER A 243 5.35 15.46 -4.01
CA SER A 243 5.05 16.81 -3.51
C SER A 243 5.85 17.14 -2.25
N THR A 244 6.21 16.13 -1.47
CA THR A 244 7.03 16.27 -0.27
C THR A 244 8.08 15.17 -0.21
N VAL A 245 9.34 15.58 0.02
CA VAL A 245 10.45 14.68 0.32
C VAL A 245 10.90 15.01 1.73
N THR A 246 10.74 14.08 2.66
CA THR A 246 11.24 14.24 4.03
C THR A 246 12.35 13.25 4.30
N ALA A 247 13.34 13.69 5.06
CA ALA A 247 14.45 12.84 5.47
C ALA A 247 14.76 13.12 6.94
N SER A 248 14.88 12.05 7.72
CA SER A 248 15.26 12.10 9.12
C SER A 248 16.58 11.38 9.34
N GLY A 249 17.32 11.77 10.38
CA GLY A 249 18.62 11.16 10.69
C GLY A 249 19.80 11.69 9.86
N LEU A 250 19.63 12.78 9.11
CA LEU A 250 20.72 13.47 8.41
C LEU A 250 21.55 14.34 9.36
N ASP A 251 22.81 14.61 8.99
CA ASP A 251 23.64 15.61 9.67
C ASP A 251 23.23 17.04 9.28
N ALA A 252 23.59 18.01 10.13
CA ALA A 252 23.35 19.42 9.85
C ALA A 252 24.00 19.86 8.53
N GLY A 253 23.23 20.53 7.66
CA GLY A 253 23.70 20.98 6.35
C GLY A 253 23.62 19.90 5.26
N GLN A 254 22.93 18.79 5.50
CA GLN A 254 22.60 17.79 4.50
C GLN A 254 21.12 17.84 4.12
N SER A 255 20.83 17.52 2.86
CA SER A 255 19.47 17.38 2.32
C SER A 255 19.42 16.19 1.34
N ILE A 256 18.23 15.85 0.88
CA ILE A 256 18.04 14.80 -0.14
C ILE A 256 17.63 15.44 -1.46
N GLU A 257 18.29 15.01 -2.52
CA GLU A 257 17.86 15.21 -3.89
C GLU A 257 17.30 13.89 -4.42
N MET A 258 16.09 13.95 -4.98
CA MET A 258 15.45 12.81 -5.64
C MET A 258 15.76 12.86 -7.13
N LEU A 259 16.27 11.76 -7.68
CA LEU A 259 16.59 11.65 -9.10
C LEU A 259 15.88 10.44 -9.70
N TYR A 260 15.22 10.64 -10.83
CA TYR A 260 14.73 9.55 -11.68
C TYR A 260 15.62 9.46 -12.93
N GLU A 261 16.35 8.36 -13.06
CA GLU A 261 17.21 8.09 -14.22
C GLU A 261 17.20 6.59 -14.54
N GLY A 262 17.09 6.25 -15.84
CA GLY A 262 17.28 4.87 -16.30
C GLY A 262 16.26 3.84 -15.79
N GLY A 263 15.08 4.26 -15.34
CA GLY A 263 14.07 3.37 -14.76
C GLY A 263 14.24 3.14 -13.24
N THR A 264 15.10 3.93 -12.61
CA THR A 264 15.38 3.86 -11.18
C THR A 264 15.12 5.21 -10.53
N LEU A 265 14.43 5.21 -9.39
CA LEU A 265 14.32 6.36 -8.50
C LEU A 265 15.36 6.23 -7.40
N THR A 266 16.25 7.21 -7.30
CA THR A 266 17.32 7.27 -6.31
C THR A 266 17.18 8.51 -5.42
N ALA A 267 17.62 8.37 -4.16
CA ALA A 267 17.82 9.47 -3.23
C ALA A 267 19.32 9.70 -3.04
N THR A 268 19.78 10.92 -3.30
CA THR A 268 21.18 11.31 -3.10
C THR A 268 21.30 12.33 -1.98
N VAL A 269 22.26 12.11 -1.08
CA VAL A 269 22.57 13.03 0.00
C VAL A 269 23.41 14.18 -0.56
N VAL A 270 22.87 15.39 -0.53
CA VAL A 270 23.53 16.59 -1.07
C VAL A 270 23.69 17.66 0.01
N PRO A 271 24.65 18.60 -0.13
CA PRO A 271 24.71 19.73 0.77
C PRO A 271 23.42 20.54 0.72
N GLU A 272 22.93 21.00 1.87
CA GLU A 272 21.83 21.96 1.90
C GLU A 272 22.20 23.18 1.04
N PRO A 273 21.27 23.67 0.18
CA PRO A 273 21.53 24.85 -0.62
C PRO A 273 21.78 26.04 0.30
N SER A 274 23.03 26.52 0.34
CA SER A 274 23.40 27.60 1.24
C SER A 274 22.58 28.87 0.95
N SER A 275 21.86 29.36 1.96
CA SER A 275 21.08 30.60 1.89
C SER A 275 21.94 31.84 1.59
N VAL A 276 23.27 31.70 1.67
CA VAL A 276 24.27 32.74 1.38
C VAL A 276 24.22 33.20 -0.08
N LEU A 277 23.83 32.33 -1.03
CA LEU A 277 23.68 32.73 -2.43
C LEU A 277 22.48 33.65 -2.68
N LEU A 278 21.40 33.52 -1.89
CA LEU A 278 20.21 34.37 -2.03
C LEU A 278 20.46 35.82 -1.56
N LEU A 279 21.38 36.00 -0.60
CA LEU A 279 21.70 37.33 -0.07
C LEU A 279 22.68 38.12 -0.97
N MET A 280 23.40 37.44 -1.86
CA MET A 280 24.37 38.07 -2.78
C MET A 280 23.74 38.64 -4.05
N GLY A 281 22.50 38.27 -4.39
CA GLY A 281 21.70 38.88 -5.46
C GLY A 281 20.86 40.09 -5.04
N ALA A 282 20.75 40.35 -3.73
CA ALA A 282 19.88 41.39 -3.16
C ALA A 282 20.64 42.57 -2.54
N LEU A 283 21.88 42.84 -2.97
CA LEU A 283 22.56 44.11 -2.73
C LEU A 283 22.23 45.07 -3.90
N PRO A 284 21.24 45.97 -3.78
CA PRO A 284 21.16 47.08 -4.71
C PRO A 284 22.44 47.92 -4.55
N PHE A 285 23.08 48.18 -5.68
CA PHE A 285 24.09 49.22 -5.89
C PHE A 285 23.60 50.58 -5.34
N ALA A 286 23.74 50.81 -4.04
CA ALA A 286 23.60 52.13 -3.42
C ALA A 286 24.99 52.79 -3.33
N LEU A 287 25.60 53.02 -4.50
CA LEU A 287 26.83 53.81 -4.64
C LEU A 287 26.68 54.81 -5.79
N ALA A 288 25.86 55.82 -5.54
CA ALA A 288 25.89 57.15 -6.17
C ALA A 288 25.11 58.08 -5.24
N ARG A 289 25.57 59.22 -4.72
CA ARG A 289 26.57 60.17 -5.19
C ARG A 289 26.87 61.11 -4.01
N ARG A 290 28.14 61.24 -3.59
CA ARG A 290 28.57 62.33 -2.71
C ARG A 290 28.59 63.61 -3.56
N LYS A 291 27.76 64.61 -3.22
CA LYS A 291 27.94 65.99 -3.72
C LYS A 291 28.30 66.89 -2.54
N LYS A 292 29.27 67.76 -2.81
CA LYS A 292 29.77 68.84 -1.96
C LYS A 292 28.65 69.82 -1.62
#